data_AF-A0A5B7BHI6-F1
#
_entry.id   AF-A0A5B7BHI6-F1
#
_cell.length_a   1.000
_cell.length_b   1.000
_cell.length_c   1.000
_cell.angle_alpha   90.00
_cell.angle_beta   90.00
_cell.angle_gamma   90.00
#
_symmetry.space_group_name_H-M   'P 1'
#
loop_
_entity.id
_entity.type
_entity.pdbx_description
1 polymer ?
#
loop_
_entity_poly.entity_id
_entity_poly.type
_entity_poly.pdbx_seq_one_letter_code
_entity_poly.pdbx_strand_id
1 'polypeptide(L)'
;MGAFRIALESIFNRIHHSGLEYTSFGKPNPFVFKNAEAILRQLHPSCHNDSGDMAFHAFEALYMIGDNPLVDIKGARQAGHPWFSILTRTGVFRGKENHAEFPADLVVDTVEEAVEYILRREGAM
;
A
#
# COMPACT_ATOMS: atom_id res chain seq x y z
N MET A 1 4.16 -9.80 9.75
CA MET A 1 5.22 -10.84 9.57
C MET A 1 6.60 -10.45 10.10
N GLY A 2 6.84 -9.22 10.59
CA GLY A 2 8.18 -8.81 11.08
C GLY A 2 8.68 -9.63 12.28
N ALA A 3 7.89 -9.76 13.34
CA ALA A 3 8.33 -10.39 14.59
C ALA A 3 8.73 -11.86 14.43
N PHE A 4 7.90 -12.68 13.77
CA PHE A 4 8.22 -14.10 13.53
C PHE A 4 9.48 -14.27 12.69
N ARG A 5 9.61 -13.51 11.60
CA ARG A 5 10.81 -13.53 10.73
C ARG A 5 12.07 -13.21 11.53
N ILE A 6 12.04 -12.14 12.33
CA ILE A 6 13.18 -11.71 13.15
C ILE A 6 13.52 -12.77 14.21
N ALA A 7 12.52 -13.37 14.86
CA ALA A 7 12.74 -14.43 15.84
C ALA A 7 13.38 -15.66 15.19
N LEU A 8 12.86 -16.10 14.04
CA LEU A 8 13.40 -17.24 13.28
C LEU A 8 14.83 -16.98 12.83
N GLU A 9 15.10 -15.81 12.23
CA GLU A 9 16.43 -15.39 11.79
C GLU A 9 17.41 -15.33 12.96
N SER A 10 16.97 -14.82 14.12
CA SER A 10 17.80 -14.75 15.34
C SER A 10 18.17 -16.14 15.88
N ILE A 11 17.24 -17.10 15.83
CA ILE A 11 17.51 -18.47 16.27
C ILE A 11 18.43 -19.17 15.26
N PHE A 12 18.13 -19.08 13.96
CA PHE A 12 18.92 -19.70 12.90
C PHE A 12 20.37 -19.23 12.91
N ASN A 13 20.59 -17.92 12.96
CA ASN A 13 21.93 -17.31 12.92
C ASN A 13 22.76 -17.61 14.18
N ARG A 14 22.14 -18.07 15.28
CA ARG A 14 22.85 -18.51 16.48
C ARG A 14 23.35 -19.95 16.38
N ILE A 15 22.70 -20.78 15.57
CA ILE A 15 22.99 -22.23 15.46
C ILE A 15 23.85 -22.52 14.23
N HIS A 16 23.73 -21.71 13.18
CA HIS A 16 24.45 -21.89 11.92
C HIS A 16 25.52 -20.82 11.71
N HIS A 17 26.57 -21.18 10.97
CA HIS A 17 27.68 -20.27 10.64
C HIS A 17 27.37 -19.32 9.47
N SER A 18 26.37 -19.65 8.65
CA SER A 18 25.84 -18.80 7.58
C SER A 18 24.52 -18.18 8.02
N GLY A 19 24.26 -16.95 7.58
CA GLY A 19 22.99 -16.27 7.84
C GLY A 19 21.81 -16.96 7.16
N LEU A 20 20.61 -16.79 7.72
CA LEU A 20 19.38 -17.29 7.10
C LEU A 20 19.15 -16.61 5.75
N GLU A 21 19.23 -17.37 4.67
CA GLU A 21 18.80 -16.94 3.34
C GLU A 21 17.29 -17.14 3.19
N TYR A 22 16.57 -16.07 2.89
CA TYR A 22 15.13 -16.14 2.66
C TYR A 22 14.69 -15.07 1.67
N THR A 23 13.54 -15.28 1.05
CA THR A 23 12.83 -14.28 0.27
C THR A 23 11.54 -13.88 0.99
N SER A 24 11.33 -12.59 1.19
CA SER A 24 10.10 -12.08 1.80
C SER A 24 9.21 -11.41 0.76
N PHE A 25 7.94 -11.80 0.74
CA PHE A 25 6.89 -11.14 -0.04
C PHE A 25 5.99 -10.33 0.89
N GLY A 26 5.50 -9.20 0.40
CA GLY A 26 4.65 -8.29 1.16
C GLY A 26 5.12 -6.84 1.07
N LYS A 27 4.25 -5.94 1.52
CA LYS A 27 4.58 -4.54 1.74
C LYS A 27 5.77 -4.45 2.72
N PRO A 28 6.68 -3.47 2.56
CA PRO A 28 6.63 -2.33 1.64
C PRO A 28 7.19 -2.60 0.24
N ASN A 29 7.46 -3.85 -0.16
CA ASN A 29 8.08 -4.12 -1.47
C ASN A 29 7.19 -3.58 -2.63
N PRO A 30 7.70 -2.69 -3.50
CA PRO A 30 6.93 -2.11 -4.62
C PRO A 30 6.35 -3.14 -5.58
N PHE A 31 6.95 -4.34 -5.68
CA PHE A 31 6.42 -5.43 -6.48
C PHE A 31 4.98 -5.79 -6.10
N VAL A 32 4.64 -5.72 -4.82
CA VAL A 32 3.28 -6.02 -4.34
C VAL A 32 2.27 -5.00 -4.85
N PHE A 33 2.64 -3.72 -4.90
CA PHE A 33 1.79 -2.65 -5.44
C PHE A 33 1.61 -2.78 -6.95
N LYS A 34 2.69 -3.04 -7.69
CA LYS A 34 2.60 -3.31 -9.14
C LYS A 34 1.73 -4.51 -9.45
N ASN A 35 1.83 -5.57 -8.64
CA ASN A 35 0.97 -6.74 -8.79
C ASN A 35 -0.49 -6.43 -8.46
N ALA A 36 -0.76 -5.66 -7.39
CA ALA A 36 -2.10 -5.22 -7.05
C ALA A 36 -2.72 -4.36 -8.17
N GLU A 37 -1.96 -3.42 -8.74
CA GLU A 37 -2.38 -2.63 -9.89
C GLU A 37 -2.70 -3.51 -11.11
N ALA A 38 -1.87 -4.51 -11.41
CA ALA A 38 -2.12 -5.44 -12.51
C ALA A 38 -3.41 -6.25 -12.30
N ILE A 39 -3.67 -6.72 -11.08
CA ILE A 39 -4.91 -7.42 -10.72
C ILE A 39 -6.11 -6.49 -10.87
N LEU A 40 -6.03 -5.26 -10.36
CA LEU A 40 -7.11 -4.28 -10.48
C LEU A 40 -7.44 -3.98 -11.95
N ARG A 41 -6.43 -3.86 -12.82
CA ARG A 41 -6.63 -3.71 -14.27
C ARG A 41 -7.38 -4.88 -14.89
N GLN A 42 -7.11 -6.11 -14.43
CA GLN A 42 -7.81 -7.32 -14.91
C GLN A 42 -9.24 -7.42 -14.38
N LEU A 43 -9.57 -6.78 -13.26
CA LEU A 43 -10.93 -6.74 -12.69
C LEU A 43 -11.78 -5.61 -13.27
N HIS A 44 -11.14 -4.55 -13.79
CA HIS A 44 -11.79 -3.42 -14.45
C HIS A 44 -12.61 -3.71 -15.75
N PRO A 45 -12.48 -4.85 -16.47
CA PRO A 45 -13.28 -5.09 -17.70
C PRO A 45 -14.78 -5.25 -17.47
N SER A 46 -15.26 -5.42 -16.24
CA SER A 46 -16.66 -5.74 -15.97
C SER A 46 -17.60 -4.52 -15.90
N CYS A 47 -17.09 -3.29 -16.05
CA CYS A 47 -17.87 -2.07 -15.85
C CYS A 47 -18.05 -1.18 -17.09
N HIS A 48 -17.37 -1.43 -18.22
CA HIS A 48 -17.56 -0.65 -19.45
C HIS A 48 -17.72 -1.56 -20.68
N ASN A 49 -18.97 -1.76 -21.09
CA ASN A 49 -19.33 -2.10 -22.46
C ASN A 49 -19.23 -0.80 -23.28
N ASP A 50 -18.03 -0.43 -23.73
CA ASP A 50 -17.95 0.49 -24.87
C ASP A 50 -16.75 0.16 -25.76
N SER A 51 -17.12 0.00 -27.02
CA SER A 51 -16.32 -0.39 -28.17
C SER A 51 -15.37 0.74 -28.59
N GLY A 52 -14.08 0.41 -28.73
CA GLY A 52 -13.13 1.19 -29.51
C GLY A 52 -11.92 1.66 -28.70
N ASP A 53 -10.73 1.25 -29.17
CA ASP A 53 -9.39 1.52 -28.64
C ASP A 53 -8.98 0.78 -27.36
N MET A 54 -8.18 -0.27 -27.58
CA MET A 54 -7.37 -1.02 -26.60
C MET A 54 -6.22 -0.17 -26.02
N ALA A 55 -6.49 1.09 -25.65
CA ALA A 55 -5.63 1.80 -24.73
C ALA A 55 -5.89 1.19 -23.36
N PHE A 56 -4.94 0.40 -22.84
CA PHE A 56 -4.89 0.00 -21.44
C PHE A 56 -5.27 1.20 -20.57
N HIS A 57 -6.49 1.24 -20.02
CA HIS A 57 -6.90 2.33 -19.15
C HIS A 57 -6.01 2.30 -17.91
N ALA A 58 -4.99 3.15 -17.90
CA ALA A 58 -4.16 3.38 -16.74
C ALA A 58 -5.06 4.08 -15.70
N PHE A 59 -5.02 3.59 -14.45
CA PHE A 59 -5.70 4.28 -13.36
C PHE A 59 -5.11 5.67 -13.19
N GLU A 60 -5.96 6.70 -13.11
CA GLU A 60 -5.51 8.06 -12.79
C GLU A 60 -5.05 8.17 -11.33
N ALA A 61 -5.71 7.42 -10.44
CA ALA A 61 -5.37 7.30 -9.03
C ALA A 61 -5.66 5.89 -8.48
N LEU A 62 -4.78 5.41 -7.61
CA LEU A 62 -4.97 4.22 -6.77
C LEU A 62 -4.74 4.58 -5.31
N TYR A 63 -5.71 4.35 -4.46
CA TYR A 63 -5.67 4.76 -3.06
C TYR A 63 -5.17 3.64 -2.14
N MET A 64 -3.97 3.80 -1.57
CA MET A 64 -3.48 2.94 -0.50
C MET A 64 -3.88 3.53 0.85
N ILE A 65 -4.88 2.92 1.49
CA ILE A 65 -5.31 3.27 2.85
C ILE A 65 -4.67 2.29 3.83
N GLY A 66 -3.95 2.79 4.84
CA GLY A 66 -3.31 1.93 5.84
C GLY A 66 -2.91 2.67 7.12
N ASP A 67 -2.56 1.92 8.15
CA ASP A 67 -2.25 2.43 9.49
C ASP A 67 -0.75 2.34 9.83
N ASN A 68 0.08 1.74 8.95
CA ASN A 68 1.49 1.51 9.23
C ASN A 68 2.40 2.30 8.26
N PRO A 69 3.09 3.36 8.74
CA PRO A 69 3.93 4.20 7.89
C PRO A 69 5.10 3.43 7.23
N LEU A 70 5.71 2.48 7.93
CA LEU A 70 6.87 1.72 7.46
C LEU A 70 6.51 0.66 6.41
N VAL A 71 5.23 0.29 6.31
CA VAL A 71 4.75 -0.82 5.49
C VAL A 71 3.82 -0.30 4.39
N ASP A 72 2.74 0.37 4.77
CA ASP A 72 1.69 0.82 3.85
C ASP A 72 2.14 2.06 3.09
N ILE A 73 2.48 3.11 3.83
CA ILE A 73 2.79 4.44 3.27
C ILE A 73 4.12 4.39 2.53
N LYS A 74 5.16 3.82 3.16
CA LYS A 74 6.44 3.59 2.49
C LYS A 74 6.28 2.80 1.19
N GLY A 75 5.46 1.74 1.21
CA GLY A 75 5.22 0.92 0.03
C GLY A 75 4.55 1.68 -1.11
N ALA A 76 3.47 2.41 -0.82
CA ALA A 76 2.76 3.23 -1.80
C ALA A 76 3.66 4.32 -2.39
N ARG A 77 4.42 5.03 -1.54
CA ARG A 77 5.38 6.05 -1.99
C ARG A 77 6.48 5.47 -2.89
N GLN A 78 7.00 4.28 -2.57
CA GLN A 78 8.01 3.62 -3.39
C GLN A 78 7.44 3.07 -4.71
N ALA A 79 6.16 2.70 -4.73
CA ALA A 79 5.46 2.32 -5.96
C ALA A 79 5.27 3.52 -6.89
N GLY A 80 5.06 4.72 -6.33
CA GLY A 80 4.89 5.96 -7.08
C GLY A 80 3.54 6.04 -7.78
N HIS A 81 3.39 7.00 -8.69
CA HIS A 81 2.15 7.18 -9.46
C HIS A 81 1.72 5.87 -10.15
N PRO A 82 0.43 5.47 -10.09
CA PRO A 82 -0.73 6.26 -9.65
C PRO A 82 -1.10 6.15 -8.17
N TRP A 83 -0.22 5.60 -7.33
CA TRP A 83 -0.52 5.40 -5.91
C TRP A 83 -0.57 6.70 -5.12
N PHE A 84 -1.68 6.90 -4.39
CA PHE A 84 -1.92 7.95 -3.42
C PHE A 84 -2.09 7.33 -2.04
N SER A 85 -1.31 7.77 -1.06
CA SER A 85 -1.24 7.17 0.27
C SER A 85 -2.07 7.93 1.30
N ILE A 86 -2.96 7.21 2.00
CA ILE A 86 -3.78 7.73 3.10
C ILE A 86 -3.43 6.98 4.38
N LEU A 87 -2.96 7.69 5.39
CA LEU A 87 -2.59 7.16 6.70
C LEU A 87 -3.75 7.33 7.68
N THR A 88 -4.25 6.23 8.24
CA THR A 88 -5.28 6.25 9.29
C THR A 88 -4.66 6.19 10.69
N ARG A 89 -5.38 6.70 11.70
CA ARG A 89 -4.96 6.69 13.11
C ARG A 89 -5.60 5.59 13.95
N THR A 90 -6.32 4.66 13.33
CA THR A 90 -7.06 3.59 14.01
C THR A 90 -6.20 2.38 14.42
N GLY A 91 -4.90 2.37 14.08
CA GLY A 91 -4.05 1.18 14.22
C GLY A 91 -2.66 1.45 14.81
N VAL A 92 -1.63 0.95 14.12
CA VAL A 92 -0.21 1.05 14.50
C VAL A 92 0.22 2.51 14.66
N PHE A 93 -0.18 3.37 13.72
CA PHE A 93 0.06 4.79 13.81
C PHE A 93 -0.94 5.47 14.72
N ARG A 94 -0.44 6.27 15.67
CA ARG A 94 -1.24 7.07 16.62
C ARG A 94 -0.72 8.50 16.75
N GLY A 95 0.10 8.94 15.79
CA GLY A 95 0.63 10.31 15.78
C GLY A 95 -0.46 11.32 15.46
N LYS A 96 -0.33 12.54 16.02
CA LYS A 96 -1.24 13.65 15.69
C LYS A 96 -0.94 14.20 14.30
N GLU A 97 0.32 14.55 14.08
CA GLU A 97 0.83 15.01 12.79
C GLU A 97 1.12 13.85 11.84
N ASN A 98 1.55 14.13 10.63
CA ASN A 98 2.01 13.11 9.69
C ASN A 98 3.30 12.42 10.18
N HIS A 99 3.57 11.20 9.71
CA HIS A 99 4.79 10.47 10.10
C HIS A 99 6.03 11.17 9.56
N ALA A 100 6.98 11.52 10.44
CA ALA A 100 8.12 12.39 10.10
C ALA A 100 9.01 11.84 8.98
N GLU A 101 9.30 10.53 8.99
CA GLU A 101 10.19 9.89 8.00
C GLU A 101 9.44 9.39 6.76
N PHE A 102 8.16 9.06 6.91
CA PHE A 102 7.35 8.42 5.86
C PHE A 102 5.99 9.12 5.77
N PRO A 103 5.95 10.41 5.38
CA PRO A 103 4.71 11.17 5.40
C PRO A 103 3.75 10.65 4.33
N ALA A 104 2.49 10.43 4.67
CA ALA A 104 1.44 10.10 3.70
C ALA A 104 1.00 11.35 2.93
N ASP A 105 0.30 11.15 1.81
CA ASP A 105 -0.30 12.26 1.04
C ASP A 105 -1.49 12.87 1.79
N LEU A 106 -2.20 12.05 2.59
CA LEU A 106 -3.26 12.48 3.49
C LEU A 106 -3.18 11.68 4.80
N VAL A 107 -3.52 12.32 5.93
CA VAL A 107 -3.68 11.65 7.22
C VAL A 107 -5.08 11.93 7.75
N VAL A 108 -5.82 10.88 8.07
CA VAL A 108 -7.21 10.94 8.57
C VAL A 108 -7.34 10.11 9.85
N ASP A 109 -8.39 10.37 10.62
CA ASP A 109 -8.58 9.63 11.86
C ASP A 109 -9.10 8.23 11.57
N THR A 110 -10.03 8.09 10.61
CA THR A 110 -10.71 6.83 10.30
C THR A 110 -10.68 6.44 8.83
N VAL A 111 -11.03 5.18 8.54
CA VAL A 111 -11.23 4.71 7.15
C VAL A 111 -12.44 5.35 6.49
N GLU A 112 -13.46 5.73 7.27
CA GLU A 112 -14.65 6.41 6.78
C GLU A 112 -14.28 7.77 6.17
N GLU A 113 -13.50 8.58 6.89
CA GLU A 113 -12.98 9.86 6.39
C GLU A 113 -12.10 9.68 5.14
N ALA A 114 -11.30 8.60 5.07
CA ALA A 114 -10.52 8.30 3.87
C ALA A 114 -11.42 8.09 2.65
N VAL A 115 -12.49 7.30 2.81
CA VAL A 115 -13.45 7.01 1.74
C VAL A 115 -14.25 8.27 1.36
N GLU A 116 -14.71 9.04 2.34
CA GLU A 116 -15.42 10.30 2.10
C GLU A 116 -14.56 11.30 1.32
N TYR A 117 -13.28 11.42 1.68
CA TYR A 117 -12.31 12.23 0.94
C TYR A 117 -12.16 11.76 -0.51
N ILE A 118 -11.98 10.45 -0.73
CA ILE A 118 -11.82 9.88 -2.08
C ILE A 118 -13.04 10.18 -2.94
N LEU A 119 -14.25 9.90 -2.44
CA LEU A 119 -15.48 10.12 -3.18
C LEU A 119 -15.68 11.60 -3.55
N ARG A 120 -15.35 12.53 -2.64
CA ARG A 120 -15.39 13.97 -2.92
C ARG A 120 -14.36 14.39 -3.97
N ARG A 121 -13.15 13.85 -3.88
CA ARG A 121 -12.04 14.18 -4.80
C ARG A 121 -12.29 13.69 -6.22
N GLU A 122 -12.87 12.50 -6.36
CA GLU A 122 -13.16 11.87 -7.65
C GLU A 122 -14.54 12.31 -8.23
N GLY A 123 -15.25 13.22 -7.58
CA GLY A 123 -16.53 13.75 -8.06
C GLY A 123 -17.69 12.74 -8.02
N ALA A 124 -17.60 11.73 -7.15
CA ALA A 124 -18.61 10.69 -6.98
C ALA A 124 -19.66 11.01 -5.87
N MET A 125 -19.69 12.25 -5.40
CA MET A 125 -20.55 12.73 -4.31
C MET A 125 -21.18 14.08 -4.65
#